data_AF-A0A379Z4P6-F1
#
_entry.id   AF-A0A379Z4P6-F1
#
_cell.length_a   1.000
_cell.length_b   1.000
_cell.length_c   1.000
_cell.angle_alpha   90.00
_cell.angle_beta   90.00
_cell.angle_gamma   90.00
#
_symmetry.space_group_name_H-M   'P 1'
#
loop_
_entity.id
_entity.type
_entity.pdbx_description
1 polymer ?
#
loop_
_entity_poly.entity_id
_entity_poly.type
_entity_poly.pdbx_seq_one_letter_code
_entity_poly.pdbx_strand_id
1 'polypeptide(L)'
;MESFLAWLDSVSAELWRVLKPAGTLYLFCGPKLAADTELLLRSRFNVLNHIVWAKPSGPWNRTRKSELRSYFRATERIIMCEHYGAEGFAKGSSGYYEKCKALRQHVFAPLINYFQEEKARAGVTNKEINQATGLPLRSGSYPMPSNIKSCKLCLPERHWSGTMTRWKLSLWHCSDNTKVWHKSLIT
;
A
#
# COMPACT_ATOMS: atom_id res chain seq x y z
N MET A 1 7.68 28.14 -24.96
CA MET A 1 7.43 26.88 -24.25
C MET A 1 8.02 26.94 -22.85
N GLU A 2 9.29 27.31 -22.72
CA GLU A 2 9.93 27.52 -21.41
C GLU A 2 9.22 28.55 -20.53
N SER A 3 8.77 29.67 -21.10
CA SER A 3 7.98 30.68 -20.37
C SER A 3 6.69 30.12 -19.75
N PHE A 4 6.03 29.19 -20.45
CA PHE A 4 4.82 28.53 -19.94
C PHE A 4 5.15 27.57 -18.80
N LEU A 5 6.22 26.79 -18.92
CA LEU A 5 6.67 25.88 -17.86
C LEU A 5 7.12 26.65 -16.62
N ALA A 6 7.83 27.77 -16.78
CA ALA A 6 8.22 28.62 -15.67
C ALA A 6 7.00 29.19 -14.92
N TRP A 7 5.98 29.65 -15.67
CA TRP A 7 4.72 30.07 -15.08
C TRP A 7 4.02 28.90 -14.37
N LEU A 8 3.97 27.72 -14.96
CA LEU A 8 3.36 26.54 -14.36
C LEU A 8 4.07 26.13 -13.06
N ASP A 9 5.39 26.26 -12.98
CA ASP A 9 6.13 26.02 -11.73
C ASP A 9 5.72 27.01 -10.63
N SER A 10 5.56 28.30 -10.96
CA SER A 10 5.07 29.29 -9.98
C SER A 10 3.67 28.96 -9.45
N VAL A 11 2.77 28.50 -10.33
CA VAL A 11 1.42 28.07 -9.92
C VAL A 11 1.49 26.79 -9.09
N SER A 12 2.35 25.85 -9.48
CA SER A 12 2.55 24.58 -8.77
C SER A 12 3.08 24.79 -7.35
N ALA A 13 3.93 25.81 -7.14
CA ALA A 13 4.40 26.20 -5.81
C ALA A 13 3.27 26.71 -4.90
N GLU A 14 2.35 27.52 -5.43
CA GLU A 14 1.18 27.97 -4.66
C GLU A 14 0.20 26.82 -4.39
N LEU A 15 0.00 25.93 -5.37
CA LEU A 15 -0.82 24.74 -5.17
C LEU A 15 -0.25 23.84 -4.08
N TRP A 16 1.07 23.70 -4.00
CA TRP A 16 1.72 22.94 -2.92
C TRP A 16 1.42 23.54 -1.54
N ARG A 17 1.32 24.87 -1.42
CA ARG A 17 1.01 25.51 -0.14
C ARG A 17 -0.46 25.37 0.27
N VAL A 18 -1.37 25.42 -0.71
CA VAL A 18 -2.82 25.43 -0.48
C VAL A 18 -3.41 24.03 -0.32
N LEU A 19 -2.83 23.04 -1.00
CA LEU A 19 -3.35 21.68 -1.02
C LEU A 19 -3.21 21.03 0.37
N LYS A 20 -4.26 20.32 0.81
CA LYS A 20 -4.23 19.58 2.07
C LYS A 20 -3.19 18.44 1.98
N PRO A 21 -2.59 17.99 3.10
CA PRO A 21 -1.60 16.90 3.08
C PRO A 21 -2.11 15.59 2.45
N ALA A 22 -3.41 15.30 2.54
CA ALA A 22 -4.06 14.15 1.88
C ALA A 22 -4.79 14.54 0.57
N GLY A 23 -4.49 15.71 0.01
CA GLY A 23 -5.09 16.22 -1.21
C GLY A 23 -4.39 15.66 -2.45
N THR A 24 -5.16 15.55 -3.53
CA THR A 24 -4.66 15.14 -4.84
C THR A 24 -4.90 16.26 -5.85
N LEU A 25 -3.88 16.55 -6.65
CA LEU A 25 -3.92 17.47 -7.78
C LEU A 25 -4.16 16.70 -9.08
N TYR A 26 -5.07 17.22 -9.92
CA TYR A 26 -5.30 16.72 -11.28
C TYR A 26 -5.00 17.84 -12.26
N LEU A 27 -3.98 17.64 -13.10
CA LEU A 27 -3.59 18.62 -14.11
C LEU A 27 -3.87 18.09 -15.52
N PHE A 28 -4.74 18.80 -16.24
CA PHE A 28 -5.01 18.54 -17.64
C PHE A 28 -3.87 19.08 -18.50
N CYS A 29 -3.32 18.24 -19.37
CA CYS A 29 -2.28 18.64 -20.31
C CYS A 29 -2.50 18.04 -21.69
N GLY A 30 -2.06 18.82 -22.68
CA GLY A 30 -2.00 18.36 -24.06
C GLY A 30 -0.97 17.23 -24.20
N PRO A 31 -1.18 16.31 -25.15
CA PRO A 31 -0.35 15.11 -25.27
C PRO A 31 1.10 15.42 -25.72
N LYS A 32 1.38 16.62 -26.23
CA LYS A 32 2.73 17.11 -26.55
C LYS A 32 3.50 17.60 -25.31
N LEU A 33 2.82 18.23 -24.35
CA LEU A 33 3.43 18.84 -23.16
C LEU A 33 3.45 17.89 -21.95
N ALA A 34 2.74 16.76 -22.03
CA ALA A 34 2.56 15.85 -20.91
C ALA A 34 3.87 15.39 -20.25
N ALA A 35 4.90 15.06 -21.05
CA ALA A 35 6.18 14.60 -20.51
C ALA A 35 6.92 15.71 -19.74
N ASP A 36 6.99 16.92 -20.30
CA ASP A 36 7.66 18.05 -19.68
C ASP A 36 6.95 18.49 -18.40
N THR A 37 5.60 18.51 -18.44
CA THR A 37 4.78 18.84 -17.28
C THR A 37 4.90 17.78 -16.17
N GLU A 38 4.94 16.50 -16.52
CA GLU A 38 5.16 15.42 -15.55
C GLU A 38 6.52 15.55 -14.87
N LEU A 39 7.58 15.81 -15.64
CA LEU A 39 8.92 16.01 -15.10
C LEU A 39 8.97 17.22 -14.15
N LEU A 40 8.32 18.32 -14.53
CA LEU A 40 8.20 19.52 -13.70
C LEU A 40 7.48 19.22 -12.39
N LEU A 41 6.32 18.57 -12.45
CA LEU A 41 5.53 18.25 -11.25
C LEU A 41 6.28 17.28 -10.33
N ARG A 42 7.05 16.34 -10.88
CA ARG A 42 7.86 15.39 -10.09
C ARG A 42 8.93 16.06 -9.23
N SER A 43 9.31 17.31 -9.53
CA SER A 43 10.24 18.06 -8.67
C SER A 43 9.62 18.43 -7.31
N ARG A 44 8.29 18.59 -7.23
CA ARG A 44 7.58 19.06 -6.04
C ARG A 44 6.57 18.07 -5.50
N PHE A 45 5.89 17.32 -6.36
CA PHE A 45 4.82 16.39 -6.01
C PHE A 45 5.19 14.93 -6.30
N ASN A 46 4.54 14.02 -5.60
CA ASN A 46 4.56 12.60 -5.94
C ASN A 46 3.57 12.34 -7.09
N VAL A 47 4.06 12.01 -8.27
CA VAL A 47 3.20 11.67 -9.42
C VAL A 47 2.72 10.23 -9.26
N LEU A 48 1.41 10.03 -9.21
CA LEU A 48 0.79 8.72 -9.02
C LEU A 48 0.46 8.06 -10.35
N ASN A 49 -0.32 8.77 -11.17
CA ASN A 49 -0.85 8.22 -12.40
C ASN A 49 -0.80 9.25 -13.52
N HIS A 50 -0.54 8.75 -14.71
CA HIS A 50 -0.69 9.49 -15.95
C HIS A 50 -1.86 8.87 -16.73
N ILE A 51 -3.02 9.51 -16.62
CA ILE A 51 -4.28 9.03 -17.22
C ILE A 51 -4.37 9.51 -18.66
N VAL A 52 -4.66 8.59 -19.57
CA VAL A 52 -4.89 8.89 -20.99
C VAL A 52 -6.39 8.92 -21.25
N TRP A 53 -6.91 10.09 -21.55
CA TRP A 53 -8.31 10.27 -21.90
C TRP A 53 -8.48 10.25 -23.42
N ALA A 54 -9.05 9.16 -23.95
CA ALA A 54 -9.47 9.09 -25.33
C ALA A 54 -10.82 9.79 -25.48
N LYS A 55 -10.87 10.86 -26.27
CA LYS A 55 -12.13 11.56 -26.51
C LYS A 55 -13.00 10.75 -27.49
N PRO A 56 -14.31 10.62 -27.24
CA PRO A 56 -15.19 9.82 -28.10
C PRO A 56 -15.41 10.46 -29.47
N SER A 57 -15.42 11.79 -29.55
CA SER A 57 -15.68 12.54 -30.78
C SER A 57 -14.89 13.84 -30.82
N GLY A 58 -14.47 14.25 -32.02
CA GLY A 58 -13.84 15.55 -32.22
C GLY A 58 -13.25 15.73 -33.62
N PRO A 59 -12.44 16.78 -33.82
CA PRO A 59 -11.95 17.19 -35.13
C PRO A 59 -11.20 16.11 -35.92
N TRP A 60 -10.60 15.12 -35.24
CA TRP A 60 -9.92 13.99 -35.86
C TRP A 60 -10.83 13.09 -36.69
N ASN A 61 -12.14 13.07 -36.43
CA ASN A 61 -13.09 12.31 -37.25
C ASN A 61 -13.19 12.86 -38.68
N ARG A 62 -12.76 14.11 -38.92
CA ARG A 62 -12.70 14.73 -40.25
C ARG A 62 -11.36 14.50 -40.95
N THR A 63 -10.39 13.85 -40.30
CA THR A 63 -9.05 13.65 -40.88
C THR A 63 -8.99 12.40 -41.74
N ARG A 64 -8.27 12.48 -42.86
CA ARG A 64 -8.01 11.35 -43.76
C ARG A 64 -6.76 10.61 -43.31
N LYS A 65 -6.91 9.37 -42.84
CA LYS A 65 -5.81 8.57 -42.28
C LYS A 65 -4.62 8.40 -43.22
N SER A 66 -4.87 8.31 -44.53
CA SER A 66 -3.84 8.14 -45.57
C SER A 66 -3.02 9.39 -45.86
N GLU A 67 -3.54 10.58 -45.55
CA GLU A 67 -2.88 11.86 -45.84
C GLU A 67 -2.03 12.37 -44.67
N LEU A 68 -2.13 11.72 -43.50
CA LEU A 68 -1.44 12.14 -42.30
C LEU A 68 0.01 11.62 -42.28
N ARG A 69 0.97 12.53 -42.11
CA ARG A 69 2.38 12.19 -41.82
C ARG A 69 2.55 11.48 -40.47
N SER A 70 1.62 11.68 -39.53
CA SER A 70 1.62 11.03 -38.23
C SER A 70 0.21 10.87 -37.69
N TYR A 71 -0.01 9.85 -36.88
CA TYR A 71 -1.31 9.56 -36.30
C TYR A 71 -1.87 10.75 -35.52
N PHE A 72 -3.11 11.15 -35.81
CA PHE A 72 -3.75 12.23 -35.09
C PHE A 72 -4.06 11.80 -33.65
N ARG A 73 -3.46 12.48 -32.68
CA ARG A 73 -3.63 12.16 -31.26
C ARG A 73 -4.97 12.70 -30.75
N ALA A 74 -6.00 11.85 -30.80
CA ALA A 74 -7.33 12.07 -30.23
C ALA A 74 -7.40 11.86 -28.70
N THR A 75 -6.31 12.19 -28.00
CA THR A 75 -6.15 11.90 -26.57
C THR A 75 -5.70 13.13 -25.80
N GLU A 76 -6.28 13.33 -24.63
CA GLU A 76 -5.77 14.25 -23.61
C GLU A 76 -5.09 13.48 -22.48
N ARG A 77 -4.24 14.18 -21.72
CA ARG A 77 -3.49 13.61 -20.61
C ARG A 77 -3.90 14.31 -19.33
N ILE A 78 -4.08 13.53 -18.26
CA ILE A 78 -4.36 14.03 -16.93
C ILE A 78 -3.30 13.46 -16.01
N ILE A 79 -2.50 14.35 -15.42
CA ILE A 79 -1.43 13.97 -14.50
C ILE A 79 -2.01 14.10 -13.08
N MET A 80 -2.04 12.97 -12.37
CA MET A 80 -2.53 12.88 -11.00
C MET A 80 -1.34 12.87 -10.05
N CYS A 81 -1.31 13.83 -9.13
CA CYS A 81 -0.21 14.02 -8.18
C CYS A 81 -0.72 14.19 -6.74
N GLU A 82 0.10 13.88 -5.77
CA GLU A 82 -0.16 14.09 -4.34
C GLU A 82 1.03 14.73 -3.62
N HIS A 83 0.83 15.10 -2.37
CA HIS A 83 1.94 15.47 -1.48
C HIS A 83 2.80 14.25 -1.12
N TYR A 84 4.11 14.50 -0.98
CA TYR A 84 5.02 13.53 -0.39
C TYR A 84 4.58 13.14 1.04
N GLY A 85 4.43 11.84 1.28
CA GLY A 85 4.06 11.33 2.60
C GLY A 85 2.58 11.50 2.96
N ALA A 86 1.71 11.81 2.00
CA ALA A 86 0.26 11.92 2.19
C ALA A 86 -0.34 10.67 2.88
N GLU A 87 0.15 9.47 2.55
CA GLU A 87 -0.30 8.21 3.15
C GLU A 87 0.02 8.12 4.65
N GLY A 88 1.20 8.62 5.06
CA GLY A 88 1.62 8.66 6.46
C GLY A 88 0.78 9.64 7.28
N PHE A 89 0.45 10.80 6.69
CA PHE A 89 -0.45 11.76 7.31
C PHE A 89 -1.87 11.20 7.47
N ALA A 90 -2.42 10.49 6.49
CA ALA A 90 -3.74 9.87 6.62
C ALA A 90 -3.79 8.81 7.74
N LYS A 91 -2.73 7.99 7.87
CA LYS A 91 -2.60 6.99 8.95
C LYS A 91 -2.50 7.65 10.32
N GLY A 92 -1.70 8.72 10.45
CA GLY A 92 -1.51 9.46 11.71
C GLY A 92 -2.70 10.34 12.09
N SER A 93 -3.29 11.04 11.13
CA SER A 93 -4.40 12.00 11.34
C SER A 93 -5.70 11.33 11.79
N SER A 94 -5.92 10.07 11.43
CA SER A 94 -7.15 9.37 11.85
C SER A 94 -7.19 9.12 13.36
N GLY A 95 -6.02 9.08 14.03
CA GLY A 95 -5.89 8.60 15.41
C GLY A 95 -6.43 7.18 15.62
N TYR A 96 -6.85 6.49 14.55
CA TYR A 96 -7.55 5.22 14.61
C TYR A 96 -6.65 4.14 15.18
N TYR A 97 -5.39 4.12 14.74
CA TYR A 97 -4.40 3.19 15.27
C TYR A 97 -4.16 3.38 16.77
N GLU A 98 -4.05 4.63 17.23
CA GLU A 98 -3.87 4.96 18.65
C GLU A 98 -5.09 4.58 19.47
N LYS A 99 -6.30 4.89 18.98
CA LYS A 99 -7.57 4.50 19.62
C LYS A 99 -7.71 2.98 19.69
N CYS A 100 -7.39 2.25 18.62
CA CYS A 100 -7.40 0.79 18.64
C CYS A 100 -6.35 0.22 19.60
N LYS A 101 -5.16 0.83 19.70
CA LYS A 101 -4.12 0.43 20.66
C LYS A 101 -4.60 0.65 22.09
N ALA A 102 -5.16 1.83 22.40
CA ALA A 102 -5.70 2.16 23.71
C ALA A 102 -6.86 1.22 24.09
N LEU A 103 -7.79 0.98 23.16
CA LEU A 103 -8.90 0.05 23.39
C LEU A 103 -8.41 -1.37 23.67
N ARG A 104 -7.43 -1.88 22.89
CA ARG A 104 -6.83 -3.19 23.16
C ARG A 104 -6.21 -3.26 24.56
N GLN A 105 -5.46 -2.24 24.96
CA GLN A 105 -4.87 -2.19 26.30
C GLN A 105 -5.94 -2.22 27.39
N HIS A 106 -7.04 -1.49 27.19
CA HIS A 106 -8.15 -1.47 28.14
C HIS A 106 -8.92 -2.79 28.22
N VAL A 107 -9.32 -3.36 27.07
CA VAL A 107 -10.09 -4.61 27.00
C VAL A 107 -9.30 -5.79 27.55
N PHE A 108 -7.99 -5.85 27.28
CA PHE A 108 -7.14 -6.95 27.75
C PHE A 108 -6.54 -6.72 29.14
N ALA A 109 -6.78 -5.57 29.79
CA ALA A 109 -6.23 -5.27 31.12
C ALA A 109 -6.49 -6.37 32.17
N PRO A 110 -7.70 -6.96 32.30
CA PRO A 110 -7.96 -8.01 33.29
C PRO A 110 -7.12 -9.27 33.06
N LEU A 111 -6.99 -9.69 31.80
CA LEU A 111 -6.20 -10.87 31.43
C LEU A 111 -4.70 -10.62 31.63
N ILE A 112 -4.23 -9.43 31.30
CA ILE A 112 -2.84 -9.04 31.53
C ILE A 112 -2.54 -9.12 33.02
N ASN A 113 -3.37 -8.52 33.88
CA ASN A 113 -3.22 -8.51 35.33
C ASN A 113 -3.16 -9.93 35.90
N TYR A 114 -4.10 -10.79 35.48
CA TYR A 114 -4.12 -12.20 35.87
C TYR A 114 -2.79 -12.91 35.55
N PHE A 115 -2.26 -12.75 34.33
CA PHE A 115 -0.98 -13.35 33.96
C PHE A 115 0.22 -12.75 34.73
N GLN A 116 0.17 -11.48 35.14
CA GLN A 116 1.23 -10.91 35.98
C GLN A 116 1.23 -11.55 37.38
N GLU A 117 0.04 -11.72 37.96
CA GLU A 117 -0.13 -12.30 39.29
C GLU A 117 0.24 -13.80 39.32
N GLU A 118 -0.17 -14.57 38.31
CA GLU A 118 0.24 -15.98 38.19
C GLU A 118 1.74 -16.12 38.00
N LYS A 119 2.36 -15.26 37.19
CA LYS A 119 3.81 -15.25 37.03
C LYS A 119 4.51 -14.92 38.35
N ALA A 120 4.00 -13.97 39.12
CA ALA A 120 4.53 -13.63 40.43
C ALA A 120 4.41 -14.80 41.41
N ARG A 121 3.28 -15.52 41.42
CA ARG A 121 3.07 -16.73 42.23
C ARG A 121 3.98 -17.88 41.83
N ALA A 122 4.19 -18.07 40.52
CA ALA A 122 5.06 -19.12 40.00
C ALA A 122 6.56 -18.78 40.15
N GLY A 123 6.92 -17.54 40.50
CA GLY A 123 8.31 -17.12 40.69
C GLY A 123 9.17 -17.14 39.43
N VAL A 124 8.57 -17.26 38.24
CA VAL A 124 9.29 -17.46 36.98
C VAL A 124 9.89 -16.15 36.48
N THR A 125 11.18 -16.19 36.13
CA THR A 125 11.89 -15.02 35.63
C THR A 125 11.63 -14.80 34.14
N ASN A 126 11.74 -13.54 33.68
CA ASN A 126 11.63 -13.22 32.25
C ASN A 126 12.67 -13.95 31.39
N LYS A 127 13.82 -14.33 31.96
CA LYS A 127 14.88 -15.05 31.25
C LYS A 127 14.45 -16.47 30.90
N GLU A 128 13.83 -17.17 31.86
CA GLU A 128 13.30 -18.52 31.65
C GLU A 128 12.15 -18.53 30.64
N ILE A 129 11.27 -17.53 30.70
CA ILE A 129 10.17 -17.40 29.72
C ILE A 129 10.72 -17.12 28.32
N ASN A 130 11.70 -16.23 28.18
CA ASN A 130 12.32 -15.92 26.87
C ASN A 130 13.04 -17.14 26.29
N GLN A 131 13.68 -17.94 27.14
CA GLN A 131 14.33 -19.19 26.74
C GLN A 131 13.30 -20.24 26.28
N ALA A 132 12.14 -20.32 26.94
CA ALA A 132 11.07 -21.25 26.57
C ALA A 132 10.27 -20.82 25.33
N THR A 133 10.02 -19.51 25.16
CA THR A 133 9.22 -18.96 24.05
C THR A 133 10.04 -18.58 22.81
N GLY A 134 11.36 -18.41 22.94
CA GLY A 134 12.23 -17.94 21.87
C GLY A 134 11.98 -16.48 21.45
N LEU A 135 11.16 -15.74 22.20
CA LEU A 135 10.81 -14.35 21.94
C LEU A 135 11.21 -13.49 23.14
N PRO A 136 11.89 -12.34 22.94
CA PRO A 136 12.22 -11.45 24.03
C PRO A 136 10.96 -10.76 24.56
N LEU A 137 10.57 -11.06 25.79
CA LEU A 137 9.64 -10.25 26.57
C LEU A 137 10.22 -8.84 26.73
N ARG A 138 9.60 -7.85 26.10
CA ARG A 138 9.93 -6.43 26.35
C ARG A 138 9.33 -5.98 27.68
N SER A 139 10.13 -5.31 28.49
CA SER A 139 9.74 -4.73 29.78
C SER A 139 8.45 -3.91 29.64
N GLY A 140 7.40 -4.29 30.39
CA GLY A 140 6.11 -3.59 30.41
C GLY A 140 5.07 -4.08 29.39
N SER A 141 5.33 -5.17 28.67
CA SER A 141 4.37 -5.74 27.73
C SER A 141 4.32 -7.26 27.85
N TYR A 142 3.25 -7.78 28.44
CA TYR A 142 2.88 -9.18 28.26
C TYR A 142 2.49 -9.38 26.79
N PRO A 143 2.87 -10.51 26.16
CA PRO A 143 2.57 -10.76 24.77
C PRO A 143 1.05 -10.77 24.59
N MET A 144 0.54 -9.71 23.99
CA MET A 144 -0.87 -9.62 23.65
C MET A 144 -1.18 -10.64 22.55
N PRO A 145 -2.40 -11.20 22.54
CA PRO A 145 -2.85 -12.12 21.50
C PRO A 145 -2.68 -11.64 20.05
N SER A 146 -2.50 -10.33 19.84
CA SER A 146 -2.28 -9.75 18.51
C SER A 146 -0.98 -10.20 17.83
N ASN A 147 -0.04 -10.84 18.55
CA ASN A 147 1.18 -11.45 17.99
C ASN A 147 1.18 -12.99 18.03
N ILE A 148 0.02 -13.64 18.23
CA ILE A 148 -0.12 -15.11 18.34
C ILE A 148 0.34 -15.89 17.10
N LYS A 149 0.64 -15.24 15.97
CA LYS A 149 1.16 -15.96 14.78
C LYS A 149 2.49 -16.72 15.01
N SER A 150 3.13 -16.62 16.18
CA SER A 150 4.37 -17.35 16.49
C SER A 150 4.47 -18.02 17.86
N CYS A 151 3.45 -17.95 18.73
CA CYS A 151 3.52 -18.59 20.05
C CYS A 151 3.28 -20.11 19.95
N LYS A 152 4.36 -20.90 19.88
CA LYS A 152 4.36 -22.38 19.94
C LYS A 152 3.91 -22.99 21.28
N LEU A 153 3.57 -22.18 22.29
CA LEU A 153 3.26 -22.66 23.64
C LEU A 153 1.77 -22.88 23.93
N CYS A 154 0.87 -22.53 23.00
CA CYS A 154 -0.56 -22.77 23.16
C CYS A 154 -1.10 -23.58 21.99
N LEU A 155 -0.83 -24.89 22.01
CA LEU A 155 -1.65 -26.03 21.53
C LEU A 155 -0.70 -27.21 21.31
N PRO A 156 -1.10 -28.46 21.63
CA PRO A 156 -0.31 -29.64 21.27
C PRO A 156 -0.27 -29.76 19.75
N GLU A 157 0.81 -29.30 19.12
CA GLU A 157 1.07 -29.54 17.71
C GLU A 157 1.34 -31.03 17.52
N ARG A 158 0.35 -31.74 16.96
CA ARG A 158 0.60 -32.94 16.18
C ARG A 158 1.62 -32.56 15.11
N HIS A 159 2.76 -33.25 15.16
CA HIS A 159 3.83 -33.26 14.16
C HIS A 159 3.34 -32.94 12.74
N TRP A 160 4.02 -32.00 12.08
CA TRP A 160 4.20 -32.06 10.63
C TRP A 160 5.63 -31.65 10.27
N SER A 161 6.43 -32.64 9.93
CA SER A 161 7.75 -32.49 9.32
C SER A 161 7.58 -32.09 7.85
N GLY A 162 8.24 -31.01 7.42
CA GLY A 162 8.22 -30.63 6.00
C GLY A 162 9.09 -29.42 5.71
N THR A 163 10.40 -29.64 5.62
CA THR A 163 11.32 -28.76 4.89
C THR A 163 10.90 -28.66 3.42
N MET A 164 10.73 -27.46 2.88
CA MET A 164 11.20 -27.13 1.51
C MET A 164 10.99 -25.65 1.16
N THR A 165 12.12 -24.96 1.01
CA THR A 165 12.31 -23.81 0.13
C THR A 165 12.13 -24.23 -1.32
N ARG A 166 11.33 -23.48 -2.11
CA ARG A 166 11.54 -23.11 -3.54
C ARG A 166 10.22 -22.57 -4.12
N TRP A 167 10.23 -21.29 -4.51
CA TRP A 167 9.12 -20.66 -5.23
C TRP A 167 8.97 -21.29 -6.62
N LYS A 168 7.79 -21.82 -6.93
CA LYS A 168 7.37 -22.17 -8.29
C LYS A 168 6.01 -21.50 -8.53
N LEU A 169 5.97 -20.58 -9.50
CA LEU A 169 4.72 -19.99 -9.98
C LEU A 169 3.91 -21.11 -10.65
N SER A 170 2.66 -21.31 -10.21
CA SER A 170 1.71 -22.19 -10.92
C SER A 170 0.43 -21.40 -11.13
N LEU A 171 0.04 -21.23 -12.39
CA LEU A 171 -1.28 -20.73 -12.79
C LEU A 171 -2.29 -21.88 -12.66
N TRP A 172 -3.43 -21.59 -12.04
CA TRP A 172 -4.58 -22.48 -12.00
C TRP A 172 -5.69 -21.89 -12.88
N HIS A 173 -6.34 -22.73 -13.67
CA HIS A 173 -7.57 -22.38 -14.39
C HIS A 173 -8.68 -23.35 -13.97
N CYS A 174 -9.87 -22.81 -13.71
CA CYS A 174 -11.06 -23.58 -13.35
C CYS A 174 -11.85 -23.86 -14.63
N SER A 175 -12.08 -25.13 -14.96
CA SER A 175 -13.05 -25.50 -15.99
C SER A 175 -14.41 -25.68 -15.31
N ASP A 176 -15.37 -24.86 -15.71
CA ASP A 176 -16.75 -24.93 -15.26
C ASP A 176 -17.35 -26.28 -15.65
N ASN A 177 -17.44 -27.21 -14.69
CA ASN A 177 -18.66 -27.92 -14.29
C ASN A 177 -18.42 -29.16 -13.40
N THR A 178 -17.18 -29.44 -12.94
CA THR A 178 -16.93 -30.64 -12.10
C THR A 178 -16.06 -30.43 -10.86
N LYS A 179 -15.61 -29.20 -10.53
CA LYS A 179 -14.78 -28.92 -9.34
C LYS A 179 -13.60 -29.91 -9.15
N VAL A 180 -12.99 -30.35 -10.25
CA VAL A 180 -11.75 -31.14 -10.22
C VAL A 180 -10.62 -30.29 -10.80
N TRP A 181 -9.57 -30.09 -10.02
CA TRP A 181 -8.40 -29.35 -10.44
C TRP A 181 -7.37 -30.30 -11.08
N HIS A 182 -7.06 -30.10 -12.36
CA HIS A 182 -6.01 -30.86 -13.05
C HIS A 182 -4.69 -30.08 -13.06
N LYS A 183 -3.60 -30.75 -12.72
CA LYS A 183 -2.23 -30.21 -12.75
C LYS A 183 -1.58 -30.60 -14.07
N SER A 184 -1.56 -29.67 -15.04
CA SER A 184 -0.83 -29.87 -16.30
C SER A 184 0.62 -29.43 -16.11
N LEU A 185 1.58 -30.33 -16.30
CA LEU A 185 2.99 -29.99 -16.43
C LEU A 185 3.25 -29.66 -17.90
N ILE A 186 3.69 -28.44 -18.19
CA ILE A 186 4.30 -28.11 -19.48
C ILE A 186 5.73 -28.66 -19.39
N THR A 187 6.05 -29.67 -20.19
CA THR A 187 7.43 -29.99 -20.60
C THR A 187 7.90 -29.02 -21.66
#